data_AF-A0A316S4M0-F1
#
_entry.id   AF-A0A316S4M0-F1
#
_cell.length_a   1.000
_cell.length_b   1.000
_cell.length_c   1.000
_cell.angle_alpha   90.00
_cell.angle_beta   90.00
_cell.angle_gamma   90.00
#
_symmetry.space_group_name_H-M   'P 1'
#
loop_
_entity.id
_entity.type
_entity.pdbx_description
1 polymer ?
#
loop_
_entity_poly.entity_id
_entity_poly.type
_entity_poly.pdbx_seq_one_letter_code
_entity_poly.pdbx_strand_id
1 'polypeptide(L)'
;MKLSEHFDSSEFACKCGCGGMDNGAGVNPRLVQVLEAMRQRCGCPLELSCAYRCPTHNAEVGGVSNSQHVYGNAADVQLPPGYTVDELAQIAEDCGADGIGKYSWGVHVDVRGYAARW
;
A
#
# COMPACT_ATOMS: atom_id res chain seq x y z
N MET A 1 12.53 -10.64 2.56
CA MET A 1 12.02 -11.98 2.20
C MET A 1 10.94 -11.80 1.15
N LYS A 2 10.78 -12.75 0.24
CA LYS A 2 9.79 -12.64 -0.83
C LYS A 2 8.37 -12.86 -0.28
N LEU A 3 7.45 -11.93 -0.51
CA LEU A 3 6.06 -11.99 -0.04
C LEU A 3 5.08 -12.41 -1.14
N SER A 4 5.40 -12.12 -2.40
CA SER A 4 4.67 -12.58 -3.59
C SER A 4 5.64 -12.79 -4.76
N GLU A 5 5.16 -13.10 -5.96
CA GLU A 5 6.03 -13.22 -7.15
C GLU A 5 6.84 -11.95 -7.39
N HIS A 6 6.28 -10.81 -7.03
CA HIS A 6 6.77 -9.51 -7.43
C HIS A 6 7.18 -8.59 -6.29
N PHE A 7 6.84 -8.92 -5.05
CA PHE A 7 7.13 -8.06 -3.92
C PHE A 7 7.99 -8.74 -2.84
N ASP A 8 8.90 -7.96 -2.28
CA ASP A 8 9.73 -8.29 -1.14
C ASP A 8 9.29 -7.52 0.12
N SER A 9 9.46 -8.14 1.29
CA SER A 9 9.05 -7.58 2.57
C SER A 9 9.66 -6.21 2.86
N SER A 10 10.88 -5.94 2.38
CA SER A 10 11.54 -4.65 2.55
C SER A 10 10.78 -3.49 1.91
N GLU A 11 9.98 -3.74 0.87
CA GLU A 11 9.13 -2.72 0.24
C GLU A 11 8.00 -2.29 1.17
N PHE A 12 7.57 -3.19 2.06
CA PHE A 12 6.49 -2.98 3.02
C PHE A 12 6.96 -2.40 4.35
N ALA A 13 8.27 -2.42 4.62
CA ALA A 13 8.84 -1.98 5.88
C ALA A 13 8.66 -0.48 6.12
N CYS A 14 8.61 -0.08 7.39
CA CYS A 14 8.56 1.34 7.73
C CYS A 14 9.79 2.08 7.21
N LYS A 15 9.55 3.15 6.45
CA LYS A 15 10.62 3.95 5.82
C LYS A 15 11.52 4.70 6.81
N CYS A 16 11.14 4.81 8.08
CA CYS A 16 12.03 5.37 9.11
C CYS A 16 13.19 4.44 9.51
N GLY A 17 13.24 3.21 8.96
CA GLY A 17 14.36 2.28 9.18
C GLY A 17 14.32 1.55 10.52
N CYS A 18 13.25 1.68 11.31
CA CYS A 18 13.13 1.03 12.62
C CYS A 18 12.96 -0.50 12.56
N GLY A 19 12.86 -1.09 11.37
CA GLY A 19 12.55 -2.51 11.17
C GLY A 19 11.11 -2.91 11.52
N GLY A 20 10.24 -1.92 11.75
CA GLY A 20 8.89 -2.14 12.28
C GLY A 20 7.92 -2.83 11.31
N MET A 21 7.10 -3.72 11.88
CA MET A 21 6.30 -4.79 11.28
C MET A 21 7.13 -5.87 10.57
N ASP A 22 8.01 -6.50 11.35
CA ASP A 22 8.92 -7.58 10.97
C ASP A 22 9.65 -7.32 9.63
N ASN A 23 10.27 -6.14 9.52
CA ASN A 23 10.87 -5.66 8.27
C ASN A 23 9.92 -5.76 7.07
N GLY A 24 8.66 -5.41 7.31
CA GLY A 24 7.53 -5.47 6.39
C GLY A 24 6.94 -6.86 6.17
N ALA A 25 7.48 -7.92 6.75
CA ALA A 25 6.94 -9.28 6.58
C ALA A 25 5.63 -9.52 7.36
N GLY A 26 5.38 -8.71 8.38
CA GLY A 26 4.17 -8.84 9.22
C GLY A 26 2.94 -8.11 8.69
N VAL A 27 3.00 -7.51 7.49
CA VAL A 27 1.84 -6.84 6.89
C VAL A 27 0.73 -7.83 6.56
N ASN A 28 -0.50 -7.31 6.42
CA ASN A 28 -1.64 -8.13 6.11
C ASN A 28 -1.45 -8.88 4.78
N PRO A 29 -1.49 -10.22 4.76
CA PRO A 29 -1.29 -10.99 3.52
C PRO A 29 -2.29 -10.64 2.41
N ARG A 30 -3.51 -10.19 2.76
CA ARG A 30 -4.49 -9.74 1.77
C ARG A 30 -4.04 -8.46 1.05
N LEU A 31 -3.37 -7.54 1.75
CA LEU A 31 -2.80 -6.34 1.11
C LEU A 31 -1.80 -6.76 0.03
N VAL A 32 -0.92 -7.71 0.35
CA VAL A 32 0.08 -8.25 -0.60
C VAL A 32 -0.62 -8.88 -1.81
N GLN A 33 -1.70 -9.63 -1.60
CA GLN A 33 -2.48 -10.25 -2.70
C GLN A 33 -3.13 -9.20 -3.61
N VAL A 34 -3.72 -8.14 -3.06
CA VAL A 34 -4.31 -7.04 -3.84
C VAL A 34 -3.25 -6.34 -4.67
N LEU A 35 -2.11 -5.98 -4.07
CA LEU A 35 -1.03 -5.29 -4.76
C LEU A 35 -0.38 -6.17 -5.84
N GLU A 36 -0.24 -7.47 -5.59
CA GLU A 36 0.21 -8.44 -6.59
C GLU A 36 -0.72 -8.46 -7.80
N ALA A 37 -2.03 -8.56 -7.58
CA ALA A 37 -3.03 -8.53 -8.65
C ALA A 37 -2.99 -7.20 -9.41
N MET A 38 -2.85 -6.08 -8.72
CA MET A 38 -2.68 -4.76 -9.35
C MET A 38 -1.44 -4.73 -10.24
N ARG A 39 -0.30 -5.24 -9.75
CA ARG A 39 0.95 -5.26 -10.51
C ARG A 39 0.81 -6.11 -11.78
N GLN A 40 0.18 -7.28 -11.67
CA GLN A 40 -0.12 -8.14 -12.83
C GLN A 40 -1.04 -7.44 -13.84
N ARG A 41 -2.07 -6.74 -13.35
CA ARG A 41 -3.04 -6.01 -14.18
C ARG A 41 -2.41 -4.81 -14.90
N CYS A 42 -1.53 -4.08 -14.23
CA CYS A 42 -0.79 -2.96 -14.81
C CYS A 42 0.28 -3.41 -15.81
N GLY A 43 0.80 -4.65 -15.66
CA GLY A 43 1.85 -5.19 -16.51
C GLY A 43 3.21 -4.48 -16.35
N CYS A 44 3.39 -3.69 -15.28
CA CYS A 44 4.61 -2.96 -14.97
C CYS A 44 4.91 -3.01 -13.47
N PRO A 45 6.14 -2.69 -13.04
CA PRO A 45 6.44 -2.54 -11.62
C PRO A 45 5.56 -1.47 -10.95
N LEU A 46 5.17 -1.72 -9.70
CA LEU A 46 4.46 -0.76 -8.85
C LEU A 46 5.36 -0.39 -7.67
N GLU A 47 5.65 0.89 -7.49
CA GLU A 47 6.50 1.38 -6.40
C GLU A 47 5.65 1.75 -5.18
N LEU A 48 6.03 1.21 -4.01
CA LEU A 48 5.40 1.53 -2.72
C LEU A 48 6.19 2.63 -2.00
N SER A 49 5.64 3.85 -2.02
CA SER A 49 6.26 4.99 -1.32
C SER A 49 6.12 4.87 0.19
N CYS A 50 5.01 4.28 0.65
CA CYS A 50 4.78 3.92 2.03
C CYS A 50 3.92 2.65 2.12
N ALA A 51 4.13 1.83 3.14
CA ALA A 51 3.30 0.68 3.45
C ALA A 51 3.07 0.63 4.95
N TYR A 52 3.70 -0.28 5.71
CA TYR A 52 3.62 -0.16 7.17
C TYR A 52 4.29 1.14 7.63
N ARG A 53 3.65 1.81 8.60
CA ARG A 53 4.19 2.99 9.28
C ARG A 53 4.10 2.79 10.78
N CYS A 54 5.25 2.76 11.46
CA CYS A 54 5.23 2.61 12.92
C CYS A 54 4.51 3.80 13.58
N PRO A 55 3.90 3.63 14.77
CA PRO A 55 3.15 4.69 15.45
C PRO A 55 3.94 5.99 15.60
N THR A 56 5.23 5.91 15.95
CA THR A 56 6.12 7.07 16.08
C THR A 56 6.25 7.83 14.76
N HIS A 57 6.63 7.14 13.68
CA HIS A 57 6.77 7.76 12.37
C HIS A 57 5.42 8.28 11.84
N ASN A 58 4.32 7.59 12.15
CA ASN A 58 2.98 8.05 11.80
C ASN A 58 2.64 9.38 12.49
N ALA A 59 2.98 9.54 13.77
CA ALA A 59 2.78 10.80 14.49
C ALA A 59 3.67 11.92 13.94
N GLU A 60 4.94 11.63 13.62
CA GLU A 60 5.90 12.60 13.08
C GLU A 60 5.44 13.25 11.78
N VAL A 61 4.79 12.48 10.91
CA VAL A 61 4.26 12.97 9.62
C VAL A 61 2.81 13.47 9.71
N GLY A 62 2.26 13.62 10.92
CA GLY A 62 0.90 14.12 11.14
C GLY A 62 -0.22 13.14 10.77
N GLY A 63 0.08 11.83 10.75
CA GLY A 63 -0.89 10.79 10.47
C GLY A 63 -1.92 10.62 11.58
N VAL A 64 -3.12 10.19 11.21
CA VAL A 64 -4.20 9.87 12.16
C VAL A 64 -3.88 8.60 12.95
N SER A 65 -4.34 8.52 14.20
CA SER A 65 -4.04 7.40 15.11
C SER A 65 -4.63 6.05 14.67
N ASN A 66 -5.73 6.07 13.91
CA ASN A 66 -6.40 4.90 13.32
C ASN A 66 -6.00 4.64 11.86
N SER A 67 -4.81 5.13 11.45
CA SER A 67 -4.28 4.95 10.10
C SER A 67 -4.09 3.46 9.77
N GLN A 68 -4.57 3.05 8.59
CA GLN A 68 -4.41 1.67 8.11
C GLN A 68 -2.95 1.26 7.89
N HIS A 69 -2.04 2.23 7.68
CA HIS A 69 -0.60 1.97 7.64
C HIS A 69 -0.05 1.46 8.97
N VAL A 70 -0.58 1.94 10.10
CA VAL A 70 -0.14 1.52 11.44
C VAL A 70 -0.59 0.09 11.74
N TYR A 71 -1.66 -0.37 11.10
CA TYR A 71 -2.16 -1.74 11.23
C TYR A 71 -1.56 -2.71 10.21
N GLY A 72 -0.70 -2.25 9.29
CA GLY A 72 -0.15 -3.10 8.23
C GLY A 72 -1.17 -3.46 7.14
N ASN A 73 -2.25 -2.68 7.05
CA ASN A 73 -3.35 -2.92 6.12
C ASN A 73 -3.29 -2.04 4.87
N ALA A 74 -2.34 -1.10 4.78
CA ALA A 74 -2.30 -0.12 3.70
C ALA A 74 -0.94 0.01 3.01
N ALA A 75 -0.98 0.42 1.75
CA ALA A 75 0.16 0.91 1.00
C ALA A 75 -0.22 2.10 0.11
N ASP A 76 0.72 3.02 -0.03
CA ASP A 76 0.66 4.15 -0.96
C ASP A 76 1.44 3.74 -2.22
N VAL A 77 0.71 3.57 -3.32
CA VAL A 77 1.23 3.12 -4.62
C VAL A 77 1.46 4.34 -5.50
N GLN A 78 2.70 4.54 -5.95
CA GLN A 78 3.04 5.62 -6.87
C GLN A 78 2.40 5.40 -8.25
N LEU A 79 2.03 6.48 -8.92
CA LEU A 79 1.47 6.43 -10.26
C LEU A 79 2.50 5.89 -11.26
N PRO A 80 2.27 4.72 -11.89
CA PRO A 80 3.20 4.21 -12.89
C PRO A 80 3.12 5.02 -14.19
N PRO A 81 4.22 5.11 -14.97
CA PRO A 81 4.22 5.82 -16.24
C PRO A 81 3.15 5.32 -17.20
N GLY A 82 2.43 6.25 -17.83
CA GLY A 82 1.39 5.94 -18.81
C GLY A 82 0.01 5.60 -18.23
N TYR A 83 -0.14 5.66 -16.91
CA TYR A 83 -1.43 5.56 -16.23
C TYR A 83 -1.89 6.91 -15.69
N THR A 84 -3.20 7.07 -15.58
CA THR A 84 -3.84 8.11 -14.79
C THR A 84 -4.17 7.59 -13.38
N VAL A 85 -4.34 8.52 -12.44
CA VAL A 85 -4.73 8.17 -11.06
C VAL A 85 -6.07 7.44 -11.03
N ASP A 86 -7.02 7.83 -11.91
CA ASP A 86 -8.32 7.19 -11.99
C ASP A 86 -8.23 5.76 -12.54
N GLU A 87 -7.38 5.51 -13.54
CA GLU A 87 -7.12 4.14 -14.02
C GLU A 87 -6.48 3.27 -12.95
N LEU A 88 -5.49 3.79 -12.23
CA LEU A 88 -4.84 3.06 -11.14
C LEU A 88 -5.80 2.77 -9.98
N ALA A 89 -6.66 3.74 -9.64
CA ALA A 89 -7.70 3.56 -8.63
C ALA A 89 -8.74 2.51 -9.06
N GLN A 90 -9.16 2.52 -10.32
CA GLN A 90 -10.06 1.50 -10.85
C GLN A 90 -9.42 0.10 -10.83
N ILE A 91 -8.13 0.00 -11.16
CA ILE A 91 -7.39 -1.26 -11.05
C ILE A 91 -7.34 -1.74 -9.59
N ALA A 92 -7.12 -0.85 -8.62
CA ALA A 92 -7.15 -1.21 -7.20
C ALA A 92 -8.53 -1.73 -6.78
N GLU A 93 -9.62 -1.08 -7.21
CA GLU A 93 -11.01 -1.51 -6.98
C GLU A 93 -11.25 -2.92 -7.56
N ASP A 94 -10.92 -3.12 -8.84
CA ASP A 94 -11.10 -4.39 -9.55
C ASP A 94 -10.28 -5.53 -8.92
N CYS A 95 -9.15 -5.20 -8.31
CA CYS A 95 -8.28 -6.15 -7.60
C CYS A 95 -8.71 -6.40 -6.14
N GLY A 96 -9.80 -5.77 -5.69
CA GLY A 96 -10.40 -6.03 -4.38
C GLY A 96 -9.85 -5.18 -3.24
N ALA A 97 -9.38 -3.95 -3.52
CA ALA A 97 -9.07 -2.98 -2.48
C ALA A 97 -10.34 -2.50 -1.75
N ASP A 98 -10.27 -2.41 -0.42
CA ASP A 98 -11.41 -1.93 0.39
C ASP A 98 -11.39 -0.41 0.54
N GLY A 99 -10.22 0.19 0.79
CA GLY A 99 -10.03 1.63 0.85
C GLY A 99 -9.16 2.12 -0.29
N ILE A 100 -9.59 3.21 -0.95
CA ILE A 100 -8.87 3.82 -2.06
C ILE A 100 -8.88 5.34 -1.88
N GLY A 101 -7.70 5.92 -1.74
CA GLY A 101 -7.51 7.37 -1.70
C GLY A 101 -6.78 7.85 -2.95
N LYS A 102 -7.27 8.88 -3.62
CA LYS A 102 -6.66 9.40 -4.86
C LYS A 102 -5.81 10.64 -4.59
N TYR A 103 -4.59 10.64 -5.09
CA TYR A 103 -3.65 11.75 -4.97
C TYR A 103 -2.98 12.05 -6.31
N SER A 104 -2.45 13.25 -6.50
CA SER A 104 -1.77 13.61 -7.75
C SER A 104 -0.53 12.75 -8.05
N TRP A 105 0.06 12.14 -7.02
CA TRP A 105 1.24 11.28 -7.12
C TRP A 105 0.91 9.78 -7.23
N GLY A 106 -0.34 9.36 -6.99
CA GLY A 106 -0.67 7.94 -6.94
C GLY A 106 -1.95 7.64 -6.15
N VAL A 107 -2.05 6.42 -5.63
CA VAL A 107 -3.22 5.97 -4.88
C VAL A 107 -2.84 5.34 -3.56
N HIS A 108 -3.60 5.66 -2.52
CA HIS A 108 -3.63 4.87 -1.29
C HIS A 108 -4.50 3.65 -1.50
N VAL A 109 -4.05 2.49 -1.04
CA VAL A 109 -4.75 1.20 -1.13
C VAL A 109 -4.73 0.55 0.25
N ASP A 110 -5.89 0.11 0.74
CA ASP A 110 -5.96 -0.67 1.97
C ASP A 110 -7.05 -1.74 2.00
N VAL A 111 -6.95 -2.65 2.98
CA VAL A 111 -7.79 -3.83 3.16
C VAL A 111 -8.63 -3.80 4.45
N ARG A 112 -9.21 -2.62 4.79
CA ARG A 112 -9.93 -2.33 6.05
C ARG A 112 -11.23 -3.11 6.30
N GLY A 113 -11.71 -3.91 5.36
CA GLY A 113 -12.93 -4.73 5.46
C GLY A 113 -14.23 -4.04 5.07
N TYR A 114 -14.18 -2.79 4.58
CA TYR A 114 -15.35 -2.07 4.06
C TYR A 114 -14.94 -1.00 3.05
N ALA A 115 -15.83 -0.69 2.10
CA ALA A 115 -15.56 0.30 1.05
C ALA A 115 -15.35 1.72 1.62
N ALA A 116 -14.26 2.39 1.23
CA ALA A 116 -13.99 3.79 1.56
C ALA A 116 -13.24 4.52 0.43
N ARG A 117 -13.71 5.69 -0.01
CA ARG A 117 -13.12 6.45 -1.11
C ARG A 117 -12.90 7.91 -0.70
N TRP A 118 -11.76 8.50 -1.04
CA TRP A 118 -11.46 9.92 -0.82
C TRP A 118 -10.47 10.50 -1.83
#